data_AF-A0A2X4Y9G6-F1
#
_entry.id   AF-A0A2X4Y9G6-F1
#
_cell.length_a   1.000
_cell.length_b   1.000
_cell.length_c   1.000
_cell.angle_alpha   90.00
_cell.angle_beta   90.00
_cell.angle_gamma   90.00
#
_symmetry.space_group_name_H-M   'P 1'
#
loop_
_entity.id
_entity.type
_entity.pdbx_description
1 polymer ?
#
loop_
_entity_poly.entity_id
_entity_poly.type
_entity_poly.pdbx_seq_one_letter_code
_entity_poly.pdbx_strand_id
1 'polypeptide(L)'
;MLGLSGQNEQNSLQITTLESQIQTQAAEFDNQIYQMELQRYELQKELINIDAGGEIIVKALSAGRVDSLSVTVGQMVNVGDSLLQVIPQKIDHYNLVIWVPNDALPYITVGDRVNVRYEAFPAEKFGSLPAASQSSPRHLLRHRKC
;
A
#
# COMPACT_ATOMS: atom_id res chain seq x y z
N MET A 1 33.80 -67.94 43.67
CA MET A 1 34.45 -66.72 43.16
C MET A 1 33.91 -66.33 41.75
N LEU A 2 32.60 -66.46 41.51
CA LEU A 2 31.99 -66.24 40.17
C LEU A 2 30.89 -65.15 40.14
N GLY A 3 30.66 -64.42 41.25
CA GLY A 3 29.60 -63.39 41.32
C GLY A 3 30.02 -62.02 40.76
N LEU A 4 31.31 -61.70 40.77
CA LEU A 4 31.83 -60.39 40.36
C LEU A 4 31.73 -60.16 38.84
N SER A 5 31.91 -61.21 38.03
CA SER A 5 31.80 -61.11 36.57
C SER A 5 30.35 -60.86 36.14
N GLY A 6 29.38 -61.59 36.70
CA GLY A 6 27.96 -61.37 36.43
C GLY A 6 27.47 -59.99 36.89
N GLN A 7 27.97 -59.50 38.04
CA GLN A 7 27.67 -58.15 38.51
C GLN A 7 28.23 -57.06 37.56
N ASN A 8 29.44 -57.27 37.02
CA ASN A 8 30.04 -56.35 36.05
C ASN A 8 29.28 -56.32 34.70
N GLU A 9 28.85 -57.48 34.20
CA GLU A 9 28.04 -57.55 32.99
C GLU A 9 26.69 -56.84 33.17
N GLN A 10 26.05 -57.01 34.33
CA GLN A 10 24.79 -56.35 34.62
C GLN A 10 24.94 -54.83 34.76
N ASN A 11 26.01 -54.35 35.40
CA ASN A 11 26.31 -52.93 35.48
C ASN A 11 26.61 -52.33 34.08
N SER A 12 27.31 -53.07 33.22
CA SER A 12 27.58 -52.66 31.83
C SER A 12 26.29 -52.46 31.03
N LEU A 13 25.36 -53.42 31.13
CA LEU A 13 24.04 -53.31 30.49
C LEU A 13 23.21 -52.14 31.01
N GLN A 14 23.28 -51.85 32.32
CA GLN A 14 22.64 -50.67 32.90
C GLN A 14 23.24 -49.36 32.37
N ILE A 15 24.55 -49.29 32.21
CA ILE A 15 25.22 -48.11 31.62
C ILE A 15 24.77 -47.93 30.17
N THR A 16 24.80 -48.98 29.35
CA THR A 16 24.37 -48.90 27.94
C THR A 16 22.92 -48.47 27.79
N THR A 17 22.03 -48.97 28.66
CA THR A 17 20.62 -48.57 28.64
C THR A 17 20.43 -47.12 29.07
N LEU A 18 21.14 -46.65 30.11
CA LEU A 18 21.14 -45.24 30.52
C LEU A 18 21.70 -44.33 29.44
N GLU A 19 22.79 -44.72 28.77
CA GLU A 19 23.36 -43.97 27.64
C GLU A 19 22.36 -43.85 26.48
N SER A 20 21.67 -44.94 26.13
CA SER A 20 20.63 -44.92 25.11
C SER A 20 19.43 -44.03 25.50
N GLN A 21 19.05 -44.03 26.78
CA GLN A 21 18.00 -43.15 27.29
C GLN A 21 18.42 -41.67 27.22
N ILE A 22 19.65 -41.34 27.61
CA ILE A 22 20.19 -39.98 27.50
C ILE A 22 20.17 -39.50 26.04
N GLN A 23 20.62 -40.33 25.10
CA GLN A 23 20.63 -39.98 23.67
C GLN A 23 19.22 -39.76 23.11
N THR A 24 18.28 -40.64 23.47
CA THR A 24 16.88 -40.52 23.04
C THR A 24 16.25 -39.25 23.61
N GLN A 25 16.49 -38.98 24.90
CA GLN A 25 15.95 -37.80 25.57
C GLN A 25 16.54 -36.50 25.01
N ALA A 26 17.83 -36.48 24.68
CA ALA A 26 18.48 -35.35 24.03
C ALA A 26 17.84 -35.05 22.66
N ALA A 27 17.61 -36.08 21.84
CA ALA A 27 16.94 -35.92 20.55
C ALA A 27 15.48 -35.45 20.70
N GLU A 28 14.76 -35.88 21.74
CA GLU A 28 13.43 -35.35 22.06
C GLU A 28 13.47 -33.87 22.44
N PHE A 29 14.43 -33.44 23.26
CA PHE A 29 14.59 -32.03 23.61
C PHE A 29 14.96 -31.18 22.40
N ASP A 30 15.85 -31.64 21.53
CA ASP A 30 16.20 -30.94 20.29
C ASP A 30 14.96 -30.73 19.41
N ASN A 31 14.10 -31.75 19.29
CA ASN A 31 12.83 -31.61 18.58
C ASN A 31 11.90 -30.61 19.25
N GLN A 32 11.76 -30.64 20.58
CA GLN A 32 10.92 -29.69 21.31
C GLN A 32 11.42 -28.25 21.14
N ILE A 33 12.73 -28.03 21.23
CA ILE A 33 13.36 -26.72 21.00
C ILE A 33 13.04 -26.24 19.59
N TYR A 34 13.18 -27.10 18.58
CA TYR A 34 12.89 -26.75 17.19
C TYR A 34 11.41 -26.35 16.98
N GLN A 35 10.47 -27.10 17.59
CA GLN A 35 9.04 -26.77 17.54
C GLN A 35 8.75 -25.43 18.21
N MET A 36 9.36 -25.15 19.36
CA MET A 36 9.20 -23.88 20.07
C MET A 36 9.78 -22.70 19.27
N GLU A 37 10.91 -22.89 18.59
CA GLU A 37 11.48 -21.87 17.71
C GLU A 37 10.56 -21.55 16.54
N LEU A 38 9.99 -22.56 15.88
CA LEU A 38 9.00 -22.37 14.83
C LEU A 38 7.78 -21.59 15.31
N GLN A 39 7.23 -21.97 16.47
CA GLN A 39 6.08 -21.26 17.07
C GLN A 39 6.43 -19.80 17.38
N ARG A 40 7.65 -19.55 17.89
CA ARG A 40 8.13 -18.18 18.14
C ARG A 40 8.25 -17.38 16.85
N TYR A 41 8.75 -17.98 15.76
CA TYR A 41 8.84 -17.30 14.46
C TYR A 41 7.47 -16.96 13.88
N GLU A 42 6.49 -17.87 13.99
CA GLU A 42 5.13 -17.59 13.54
C GLU A 42 4.46 -16.47 14.34
N LEU A 43 4.60 -16.48 15.67
CA LEU A 43 4.12 -15.38 16.52
C LEU A 43 4.84 -14.05 16.20
N GLN A 44 6.13 -14.08 15.89
CA GLN A 44 6.87 -12.89 15.51
C GLN A 44 6.39 -12.33 14.15
N LYS A 45 6.10 -13.20 13.18
CA LYS A 45 5.46 -12.79 11.91
C LYS A 45 4.07 -12.20 12.15
N GLU A 46 3.28 -12.82 13.02
CA GLU A 46 1.96 -12.31 13.38
C GLU A 46 2.06 -10.93 14.03
N LEU A 47 3.00 -10.72 14.94
CA LEU A 47 3.28 -9.39 15.52
C LEU A 47 3.69 -8.37 14.46
N ILE A 48 4.59 -8.73 13.52
CA ILE A 48 4.99 -7.83 12.42
C ILE A 48 3.78 -7.48 11.53
N ASN A 49 2.90 -8.45 11.24
CA ASN A 49 1.70 -8.22 10.45
C ASN A 49 0.66 -7.38 11.19
N ILE A 50 0.51 -7.57 12.50
CA ILE A 50 -0.36 -6.75 13.35
C ILE A 50 0.18 -5.33 13.45
N ASP A 51 1.49 -5.16 13.62
CA ASP A 51 2.13 -3.83 13.70
C ASP A 51 2.02 -3.09 12.36
N ALA A 52 2.12 -3.81 11.23
CA ALA A 52 1.79 -3.28 9.90
C ALA A 52 0.29 -2.94 9.75
N GLY A 53 -0.60 -3.57 10.52
CA GLY A 53 -2.03 -3.28 10.60
C GLY A 53 -2.43 -2.27 11.67
N GLY A 54 -1.50 -1.86 12.55
CA GLY A 54 -1.79 -1.11 13.78
C GLY A 54 -2.22 0.33 13.55
N GLU A 55 -1.79 0.94 12.45
CA GLU A 55 -2.26 2.25 12.00
C GLU A 55 -1.84 2.46 10.53
N ILE A 56 -2.78 2.37 9.59
CA ILE A 56 -2.50 2.69 8.19
C ILE A 56 -2.67 4.20 8.00
N ILE A 57 -1.57 4.94 8.10
CA ILE A 57 -1.56 6.39 7.85
C ILE A 57 -1.49 6.63 6.34
N VAL A 58 -2.63 6.93 5.73
CA VAL A 58 -2.70 7.36 4.32
C VAL A 58 -2.29 8.83 4.22
N LYS A 59 -1.12 9.10 3.63
CA LYS A 59 -0.58 10.45 3.43
C LYS A 59 -0.89 10.97 2.03
N ALA A 60 -1.12 12.27 1.90
CA ALA A 60 -1.22 12.92 0.60
C ALA A 60 0.15 12.91 -0.13
N LEU A 61 0.14 12.64 -1.44
CA LEU A 61 1.35 12.61 -2.27
C LEU A 61 1.93 14.00 -2.55
N SER A 62 1.16 15.07 -2.35
CA SER A 62 1.57 16.44 -2.58
C SER A 62 0.95 17.41 -1.59
N ALA A 63 1.63 18.53 -1.36
CA ALA A 63 1.09 19.63 -0.57
C ALA A 63 -0.04 20.33 -1.34
N GLY A 64 -1.19 20.46 -0.71
CA GLY A 64 -2.38 20.98 -1.35
C GLY A 64 -3.52 21.28 -0.39
N ARG A 65 -4.63 21.75 -0.92
CA ARG A 65 -5.88 21.94 -0.20
C ARG A 65 -6.77 20.72 -0.42
N VAL A 66 -7.38 20.21 0.64
CA VAL A 66 -8.43 19.18 0.52
C VAL A 66 -9.64 19.80 -0.15
N ASP A 67 -10.07 19.21 -1.26
CA ASP A 67 -11.25 19.64 -2.02
C ASP A 67 -12.50 18.91 -1.52
N SER A 68 -12.39 17.60 -1.35
CA SER A 68 -13.47 16.74 -0.88
C SER A 68 -12.94 15.58 -0.02
N LEU A 69 -13.78 15.15 0.93
CA LEU A 69 -13.57 13.98 1.77
C LEU A 69 -14.74 13.02 1.54
N SER A 70 -14.45 11.82 1.05
CA SER A 70 -15.45 10.84 0.63
C SER A 70 -15.72 9.76 1.69
N VAL A 71 -15.26 9.99 2.92
CA VAL A 71 -15.32 9.01 4.02
C VAL A 71 -15.80 9.63 5.31
N THR A 72 -16.49 8.81 6.11
CA THR A 72 -16.95 9.17 7.45
C THR A 72 -16.15 8.42 8.51
N VAL A 73 -15.99 9.01 9.70
CA VAL A 73 -15.35 8.33 10.84
C VAL A 73 -16.11 7.04 11.19
N GLY A 74 -15.38 5.93 11.31
CA GLY A 74 -15.96 4.62 11.62
C GLY A 74 -16.44 3.82 10.40
N GLN A 75 -16.32 4.38 9.20
CA GLN A 75 -16.60 3.66 7.95
C GLN A 75 -15.45 2.68 7.63
N MET A 76 -15.81 1.44 7.27
CA MET A 76 -14.86 0.47 6.73
C MET A 76 -14.45 0.89 5.31
N VAL A 77 -13.16 0.91 5.02
CA VAL A 77 -12.58 1.29 3.72
C VAL A 77 -11.67 0.19 3.19
N ASN A 78 -11.67 -0.03 1.89
CA ASN A 78 -10.89 -1.07 1.22
C ASN A 78 -9.71 -0.48 0.43
N VAL A 79 -8.76 -1.34 0.07
CA VAL A 79 -7.66 -0.97 -0.82
C VAL A 79 -8.23 -0.54 -2.17
N GLY A 80 -7.88 0.68 -2.59
CA GLY A 80 -8.34 1.28 -3.85
C GLY A 80 -9.49 2.28 -3.69
N ASP A 81 -10.10 2.38 -2.50
CA ASP A 81 -11.13 3.38 -2.25
C ASP A 81 -10.52 4.79 -2.27
N SER A 82 -11.19 5.71 -2.96
CA SER A 82 -10.79 7.13 -2.97
C SER A 82 -11.29 7.81 -1.69
N LEU A 83 -10.38 8.06 -0.76
CA LEU A 83 -10.72 8.61 0.55
C LEU A 83 -10.87 10.14 0.53
N LEU A 84 -9.97 10.81 -0.20
CA LEU A 84 -9.89 12.26 -0.25
C LEU A 84 -9.31 12.73 -1.59
N GLN A 85 -9.66 13.96 -1.96
CA GLN A 85 -9.11 14.63 -3.14
C GLN A 85 -8.33 15.87 -2.72
N VAL A 86 -7.09 15.99 -3.17
CA VAL A 86 -6.21 17.14 -2.90
C VAL A 86 -5.98 17.93 -4.17
N ILE A 87 -6.20 19.24 -4.11
CA ILE A 87 -5.78 20.20 -5.14
C ILE A 87 -4.42 20.77 -4.72
N PRO A 88 -3.34 20.58 -5.49
CA PRO A 88 -2.02 21.11 -5.17
C PRO A 88 -2.03 22.63 -4.98
N GLN A 89 -1.28 23.14 -4.00
CA GLN A 89 -1.21 24.60 -3.74
C GLN A 89 -0.46 25.36 -4.85
N LYS A 90 0.50 24.70 -5.51
CA LYS A 90 1.21 25.25 -6.65
C LYS A 90 0.70 24.57 -7.91
N ILE A 91 -0.16 25.27 -8.63
CA ILE A 91 -0.59 24.88 -9.98
C ILE A 91 0.27 25.69 -10.93
N ASP A 92 1.31 25.07 -11.50
CA ASP A 92 2.21 25.76 -12.43
C ASP A 92 1.52 26.12 -13.75
N HIS A 93 0.49 25.34 -14.13
CA HIS A 93 -0.24 25.51 -15.38
C HIS A 93 -1.74 25.23 -15.19
N TYR A 94 -2.57 26.17 -15.61
CA TYR A 94 -4.02 25.99 -15.69
C TYR A 94 -4.38 25.48 -17.08
N ASN A 95 -5.11 24.37 -17.13
CA ASN A 95 -5.62 23.81 -18.38
C ASN A 95 -7.14 24.00 -18.43
N LEU A 96 -7.63 24.57 -19.53
CA LEU A 96 -9.06 24.66 -19.81
C LEU A 96 -9.45 23.55 -20.78
N VAL A 97 -10.44 22.75 -20.43
CA VAL A 97 -11.04 21.76 -21.33
C VAL A 97 -12.36 22.32 -21.82
N ILE A 98 -12.45 22.57 -23.13
CA ILE A 98 -13.68 23.00 -23.80
C ILE A 98 -14.12 21.96 -24.82
N TRP A 99 -15.44 21.81 -24.97
CA TRP A 99 -16.03 21.00 -26.01
C TRP A 99 -16.13 21.83 -27.29
N VAL A 100 -15.59 21.28 -28.38
CA VAL A 100 -15.59 21.90 -29.71
C VAL A 100 -16.44 21.04 -30.64
N PRO A 101 -17.40 21.62 -31.38
CA PRO A 101 -18.20 20.87 -32.34
C PRO A 101 -17.36 20.43 -33.54
N ASN A 102 -17.74 19.33 -34.20
CA ASN A 102 -16.89 18.68 -35.21
C ASN A 102 -16.65 19.55 -36.46
N ASP A 103 -17.59 20.43 -36.79
CA ASP A 103 -17.52 21.41 -37.87
C ASP A 103 -16.47 22.51 -37.64
N ALA A 104 -16.14 22.80 -36.38
CA ALA A 104 -15.11 23.77 -36.02
C ALA A 104 -13.68 23.20 -36.07
N LEU A 105 -13.51 21.86 -36.15
CA LEU A 105 -12.20 21.20 -36.15
C LEU A 105 -11.25 21.65 -37.28
N PRO A 106 -11.69 21.90 -38.52
CA PRO A 106 -10.80 22.38 -39.58
C PRO A 106 -10.23 23.78 -39.34
N TYR A 107 -10.85 24.55 -38.43
CA TYR A 107 -10.52 25.95 -38.18
C TYR A 107 -9.68 26.16 -36.91
N ILE A 108 -9.33 25.08 -36.21
CA ILE A 108 -8.58 25.14 -34.95
C ILE A 108 -7.37 24.23 -35.05
N THR A 109 -6.18 24.80 -34.87
CA THR A 109 -4.91 24.09 -34.83
C THR A 109 -4.33 24.15 -33.41
N VAL A 110 -3.49 23.18 -33.05
CA VAL A 110 -2.74 23.19 -31.78
C VAL A 110 -1.77 24.37 -31.77
N GLY A 111 -1.75 25.15 -30.69
CA GLY A 111 -0.92 26.34 -30.53
C GLY A 111 -1.63 27.66 -30.91
N ASP A 112 -2.87 27.58 -31.40
CA ASP A 112 -3.67 28.78 -31.69
C ASP A 112 -3.91 29.58 -30.40
N ARG A 113 -3.74 30.90 -30.51
CA ARG A 113 -4.03 31.83 -29.42
C ARG A 113 -5.53 32.02 -29.30
N VAL A 114 -6.07 31.68 -28.15
CA VAL A 114 -7.49 31.84 -27.82
C VAL A 114 -7.64 32.84 -26.69
N ASN A 115 -8.67 33.68 -26.77
CA ASN A 115 -9.03 34.60 -25.70
C ASN A 115 -10.21 34.01 -24.92
N VAL A 116 -9.96 33.60 -23.68
CA VAL A 116 -10.99 33.03 -22.81
C VAL A 116 -11.68 34.16 -22.04
N ARG A 117 -13.02 34.15 -22.05
CA ARG A 117 -13.87 35.07 -21.28
C ARG A 117 -14.77 34.26 -20.35
N TYR A 118 -14.85 34.66 -19.07
CA TYR A 118 -15.75 34.03 -18.10
C TYR A 118 -17.14 34.66 -18.19
N GLU A 119 -18.17 33.86 -18.37
CA GLU A 119 -19.55 34.35 -18.41
C GLU A 119 -20.04 34.83 -17.03
N ALA A 120 -19.53 34.22 -15.95
CA ALA A 120 -19.87 34.56 -14.58
C ALA A 120 -19.31 35.94 -14.11
N PHE A 121 -18.46 36.60 -14.90
CA PHE A 121 -17.84 37.88 -14.54
C PHE A 121 -17.86 38.85 -15.73
N PRO A 122 -18.36 40.09 -15.56
CA PRO A 122 -18.41 41.06 -16.65
C PRO A 122 -17.01 41.33 -17.24
N ALA A 123 -16.84 41.07 -18.54
CA ALA A 123 -15.54 41.19 -19.23
C ALA A 123 -14.93 42.61 -19.15
N GLU A 124 -15.78 43.62 -18.98
CA GLU A 124 -15.40 45.03 -18.80
C GLU A 124 -14.53 45.27 -17.56
N LYS A 125 -14.66 44.42 -16.52
CA LYS A 125 -13.90 44.55 -15.27
C LYS A 125 -12.79 43.53 -15.09
N PHE A 126 -12.88 42.38 -15.76
CA PHE A 126 -11.99 41.23 -15.53
C PHE A 126 -11.14 40.85 -16.76
N GLY A 127 -11.38 41.45 -17.92
CA GLY A 127 -10.60 41.23 -19.14
C GLY A 127 -10.77 39.84 -19.74
N SER A 128 -9.98 39.54 -20.78
CA SER A 128 -9.86 38.20 -21.36
C SER A 128 -8.47 37.64 -21.10
N LEU A 129 -8.38 36.34 -20.82
CA LEU A 129 -7.10 35.67 -20.58
C LEU A 129 -6.59 35.04 -21.89
N PRO A 130 -5.34 35.32 -22.30
CA PRO A 130 -4.72 34.64 -23.42
C PRO A 130 -4.38 33.21 -23.01
N ALA A 131 -4.78 32.24 -23.84
CA ALA A 131 -4.42 30.84 -23.70
C ALA A 131 -3.98 30.28 -25.06
N ALA A 132 -3.24 29.17 -25.04
CA ALA A 132 -2.87 28.43 -26.23
C ALA A 132 -3.67 27.13 -26.29
N SER A 133 -4.21 26.79 -27.46
CA SER A 133 -4.89 25.51 -27.66
C SER A 133 -3.87 24.36 -27.56
N GLN A 134 -4.27 23.29 -26.87
CA GLN A 134 -3.49 22.05 -26.80
C GLN A 134 -4.39 20.88 -27.20
N SER A 135 -3.84 19.89 -27.92
CA SER A 135 -4.59 18.69 -28.24
C SER A 135 -4.71 17.80 -27.01
N SER A 136 -5.94 17.33 -26.72
CA SER A 136 -6.19 16.33 -25.68
C SER A 136 -6.71 15.04 -26.34
N PRO A 137 -6.09 13.87 -26.08
CA PRO A 137 -6.57 12.60 -26.62
C PRO A 137 -7.99 12.26 -26.14
N ARG A 138 -8.90 11.91 -27.07
CA ARG A 138 -10.31 11.56 -26.80
C ARG A 138 -10.52 10.48 -25.73
N HIS A 139 -9.54 9.61 -25.48
CA HIS A 139 -9.65 8.54 -24.47
C HIS A 139 -9.47 9.03 -23.02
N LEU A 140 -8.79 10.17 -22.80
CA LEU A 140 -8.51 10.69 -21.46
C LEU A 140 -9.70 11.46 -20.84
N LEU A 141 -10.64 11.93 -21.65
CA LEU A 141 -11.77 12.76 -21.20
C LEU A 141 -13.02 11.96 -20.81
N ARG A 142 -13.05 10.64 -21.05
CA ARG A 142 -14.19 9.78 -20.65
C ARG A 142 -14.28 9.54 -19.15
N HIS A 143 -13.17 9.67 -18.41
CA HIS A 143 -13.09 9.35 -16.99
C HIS A 143 -13.39 10.54 -16.05
N ARG A 144 -13.70 11.73 -16.58
CA ARG A 144 -14.03 12.92 -15.78
C ARG A 144 -15.51 13.32 -15.77
N LYS A 145 -16.40 12.45 -16.26
CA LYS A 145 -17.84 12.59 -16.04
C LYS A 145 -18.23 11.77 -14.81
N CYS A 146 -18.13 12.38 -13.64
CA CYS A 146 -18.95 12.11 -12.46
C CYS A 146 -19.30 13.46 -11.85
#